data_AF-A0A7H8W6H0-F1
#
_entry.id   AF-A0A7H8W6H0-F1
#
_cell.length_a   1.000
_cell.length_b   1.000
_cell.length_c   1.000
_cell.angle_alpha   90.00
_cell.angle_beta   90.00
_cell.angle_gamma   90.00
#
_symmetry.space_group_name_H-M   'P 1'
#
loop_
_entity.id
_entity.type
_entity.pdbx_description
1 polymer ?
#
loop_
_entity_poly.entity_id
_entity_poly.type
_entity_poly.pdbx_seq_one_letter_code
_entity_poly.pdbx_strand_id
1 'polypeptide(L)'
;MKKNKTTFETSFWAGYTAENPFRAIDAFFTFADLDYYKQSLSEAVLYSYKSKVCKQDNPSDVFVLYTVIKSFLKICYFLKEKRKKWKVVAPLRSETVFHLSSLTKEEYENPFIVFQKAFEERTPEEFESFLYQILELTLSPHVADSDRDVTTPYIYVIKMLDAAELIRERGVEKIRKLDKVVSVTE
;
A
#
# COMPACT_ATOMS: atom_id res chain seq x y z
N MET A 1 -4.74 23.56 -20.40
CA MET A 1 -5.00 23.18 -18.99
C MET A 1 -3.68 22.77 -18.36
N LYS A 2 -3.21 23.47 -17.32
CA LYS A 2 -2.02 23.04 -16.56
C LYS A 2 -2.31 21.65 -16.00
N LYS A 3 -1.43 20.67 -16.23
CA LYS A 3 -1.55 19.36 -15.56
C LYS A 3 -1.50 19.65 -14.06
N ASN A 4 -2.59 19.39 -13.33
CA ASN A 4 -2.57 19.46 -11.88
C ASN A 4 -1.41 18.58 -11.39
N LYS A 5 -0.49 19.16 -10.62
CA LYS A 5 0.64 18.41 -10.07
C LYS A 5 0.03 17.35 -9.14
N THR A 6 0.10 16.08 -9.53
CA THR A 6 -0.33 14.98 -8.67
C THR A 6 0.45 15.07 -7.35
N THR A 7 -0.27 15.20 -6.24
CA THR A 7 0.31 15.22 -4.91
C THR A 7 -0.01 13.91 -4.19
N PHE A 8 1.00 13.27 -3.61
CA PHE A 8 0.80 12.09 -2.78
C PHE A 8 0.52 12.44 -1.31
N GLU A 9 0.35 13.73 -0.97
CA GLU A 9 0.16 14.19 0.42
C GLU A 9 1.32 13.84 1.37
N THR A 10 2.49 13.55 0.80
CA THR A 10 3.73 13.25 1.52
C THR A 10 4.20 14.39 2.42
N SER A 11 3.82 15.65 2.13
CA SER A 11 4.19 16.81 2.96
C SER A 11 3.69 16.72 4.40
N PHE A 12 2.57 16.01 4.64
CA PHE A 12 1.96 15.91 5.97
C PHE A 12 2.74 15.01 6.93
N TRP A 13 3.54 14.08 6.42
CA TRP A 13 4.23 13.07 7.25
C TRP A 13 5.72 12.90 6.91
N ALA A 14 6.14 13.14 5.67
CA ALA A 14 7.54 13.11 5.23
C ALA A 14 8.22 14.49 5.25
N GLY A 15 7.46 15.58 5.47
CA GLY A 15 7.99 16.95 5.47
C GLY A 15 8.33 17.53 4.09
N TYR A 16 8.11 16.78 3.00
CA TYR A 16 8.28 17.26 1.63
C TYR A 16 7.27 16.63 0.66
N THR A 17 7.04 17.27 -0.48
CA THR A 17 6.16 16.75 -1.54
C THR A 17 6.96 15.89 -2.52
N ALA A 18 6.75 14.58 -2.46
CA ALA A 18 7.31 13.64 -3.43
C ALA A 18 6.76 13.91 -4.84
N GLU A 19 7.65 13.95 -5.83
CA GLU A 19 7.31 14.33 -7.21
C GLU A 19 6.93 13.14 -8.10
N ASN A 20 7.23 11.92 -7.66
CA ASN A 20 6.93 10.69 -8.37
C ASN A 20 6.63 9.56 -7.37
N PRO A 21 5.89 8.50 -7.78
CA PRO A 21 5.42 7.49 -6.85
C PRO A 21 6.54 6.63 -6.24
N PHE A 22 7.67 6.44 -6.94
CA PHE A 22 8.80 5.66 -6.40
C PHE A 22 9.49 6.43 -5.26
N ARG A 23 9.73 7.74 -5.44
CA ARG A 23 10.19 8.60 -4.35
C ARG A 23 9.21 8.68 -3.18
N ALA A 24 7.92 8.55 -3.45
CA ALA A 24 6.90 8.52 -2.42
C ALA A 24 6.91 7.19 -1.64
N ILE A 25 7.18 6.06 -2.31
CA ILE A 25 7.45 4.77 -1.66
C ILE A 25 8.70 4.86 -0.77
N ASP A 26 9.80 5.43 -1.28
CA ASP A 26 11.03 5.58 -0.48
C ASP A 26 10.76 6.39 0.79
N ALA A 27 10.02 7.51 0.65
CA ALA A 27 9.60 8.32 1.80
C ALA A 27 8.76 7.50 2.79
N PHE A 28 7.79 6.75 2.28
CA PHE A 28 6.86 5.95 3.08
C PHE A 28 7.60 4.95 3.95
N PHE A 29 8.60 4.26 3.39
CA PHE A 29 9.40 3.31 4.13
C PHE A 29 10.59 3.91 4.89
N THR A 30 10.89 5.19 4.67
CA THR A 30 11.77 5.97 5.55
C THR A 30 11.04 6.39 6.82
N PHE A 31 9.72 6.65 6.72
CA PHE A 31 8.90 7.02 7.86
C PHE A 31 8.74 5.87 8.86
N ALA A 32 8.49 4.65 8.37
CA ALA A 32 8.47 3.43 9.17
C ALA A 32 8.73 2.18 8.30
N ASP A 33 9.16 1.07 8.90
CA ASP A 33 9.40 -0.18 8.17
C ASP A 33 8.10 -0.97 7.89
N LEU A 34 8.21 -2.02 7.07
CA LEU A 34 7.10 -2.90 6.69
C LEU A 34 6.39 -3.51 7.89
N ASP A 35 7.18 -3.99 8.85
CA ASP A 35 6.68 -4.72 10.01
C ASP A 35 5.84 -3.80 10.88
N TYR A 36 6.29 -2.56 11.10
CA TYR A 36 5.52 -1.53 11.77
C TYR A 36 4.15 -1.32 11.10
N TYR A 37 4.12 -1.13 9.77
CA TYR A 37 2.85 -0.89 9.07
C TYR A 37 1.90 -2.07 9.16
N LYS A 38 2.41 -3.29 8.94
CA LYS A 38 1.60 -4.51 9.04
C LYS A 38 1.05 -4.69 10.45
N GLN A 39 1.91 -4.63 11.47
CA GLN A 39 1.50 -4.78 12.87
C GLN A 39 0.48 -3.72 13.27
N SER A 40 0.74 -2.46 12.94
CA SER A 40 -0.15 -1.34 13.30
C SER A 40 -1.51 -1.47 12.61
N LEU A 41 -1.54 -1.87 11.34
CA LEU A 41 -2.79 -2.08 10.62
C LEU A 41 -3.56 -3.31 11.13
N SER A 42 -2.87 -4.43 11.41
CA SER A 42 -3.47 -5.61 12.02
C SER A 42 -4.04 -5.31 13.41
N GLU A 43 -3.31 -4.52 14.23
CA GLU A 43 -3.79 -4.06 15.53
C GLU A 43 -5.03 -3.18 15.37
N ALA A 44 -5.02 -2.21 14.45
CA ALA A 44 -6.16 -1.35 14.18
C ALA A 44 -7.40 -2.16 13.74
N VAL A 45 -7.25 -3.10 12.82
CA VAL A 45 -8.35 -4.00 12.40
C VAL A 45 -8.83 -4.86 13.58
N LEU A 46 -7.93 -5.40 14.41
CA LEU A 46 -8.34 -6.19 15.57
C LEU A 46 -9.11 -5.36 16.60
N TYR A 47 -8.70 -4.11 16.80
CA TYR A 47 -9.36 -3.20 17.73
C TYR A 47 -10.70 -2.67 17.20
N SER A 48 -10.94 -2.67 15.89
CA SER A 48 -12.25 -2.30 15.36
C SER A 48 -13.39 -3.25 15.79
N TYR A 49 -13.04 -4.42 16.33
CA TYR A 49 -13.96 -5.40 16.90
C TYR A 49 -14.00 -5.39 18.45
N LYS A 50 -13.30 -4.46 19.10
CA LYS A 50 -13.21 -4.38 20.58
C LYS A 50 -13.98 -3.19 21.11
N SER A 51 -14.53 -3.32 22.32
CA SER A 51 -15.08 -2.19 23.11
C SER A 51 -13.98 -1.40 23.83
N LYS A 52 -12.88 -1.10 23.14
CA LYS A 52 -11.71 -0.42 23.70
C LYS A 52 -11.08 0.49 22.66
N VAL A 53 -10.66 1.68 23.11
CA VAL A 53 -9.88 2.60 22.29
C VAL A 53 -8.48 2.02 22.06
N CYS A 54 -8.08 1.91 20.79
CA CYS A 54 -6.73 1.53 20.39
C CYS A 54 -5.74 2.64 20.76
N LYS A 55 -4.53 2.26 21.21
CA LYS A 55 -3.48 3.19 21.67
C LYS A 55 -4.04 4.24 22.65
N GLN A 56 -4.78 3.81 23.67
CA GLN A 56 -5.47 4.71 24.60
C GLN A 56 -4.56 5.79 25.23
N ASP A 57 -3.27 5.48 25.44
CA ASP A 57 -2.28 6.44 25.98
C ASP A 57 -1.90 7.54 24.98
N ASN A 58 -1.98 7.26 23.67
CA ASN A 58 -1.75 8.23 22.60
C ASN A 58 -2.59 7.92 21.35
N PRO A 59 -3.90 8.25 21.35
CA PRO A 59 -4.79 7.93 20.23
C PRO A 59 -4.43 8.64 18.92
N SER A 60 -3.59 9.70 19.00
CA SER A 60 -3.10 10.42 17.82
C SER A 60 -2.28 9.52 16.88
N ASP A 61 -1.64 8.47 17.41
CA ASP A 61 -0.86 7.52 16.62
C ASP A 61 -1.72 6.79 15.57
N VAL A 62 -2.97 6.49 15.91
CA VAL A 62 -3.94 5.87 15.00
C VAL A 62 -4.29 6.82 13.85
N PHE A 63 -4.45 8.11 14.16
CA PHE A 63 -4.73 9.14 13.16
C PHE A 63 -3.54 9.38 12.21
N VAL A 64 -2.32 9.38 12.75
CA VAL A 64 -1.09 9.46 11.94
C VAL A 64 -0.99 8.26 11.01
N LEU A 65 -1.20 7.04 11.54
CA LEU A 65 -1.24 5.82 10.73
C LEU A 65 -2.28 5.91 9.61
N TYR A 66 -3.51 6.32 9.90
CA TYR A 66 -4.55 6.55 8.89
C TYR A 66 -4.07 7.48 7.79
N THR A 67 -3.46 8.61 8.15
CA THR A 67 -3.00 9.64 7.19
C THR A 67 -1.91 9.08 6.28
N VAL A 68 -0.97 8.33 6.85
CA VAL A 68 0.15 7.71 6.12
C VAL A 68 -0.35 6.59 5.20
N ILE A 69 -1.25 5.72 5.66
CA ILE A 69 -1.82 4.63 4.83
C ILE A 69 -2.75 5.20 3.74
N LYS A 70 -3.51 6.26 4.00
CA LYS A 70 -4.30 6.95 2.97
C LYS A 70 -3.42 7.52 1.86
N SER A 71 -2.32 8.17 2.24
CA SER A 71 -1.30 8.64 1.31
C SER A 71 -0.71 7.48 0.50
N PHE A 72 -0.41 6.35 1.15
CA PHE A 72 0.07 5.14 0.50
C PHE A 72 -0.89 4.56 -0.54
N LEU A 73 -2.18 4.46 -0.23
CA LEU A 73 -3.18 4.01 -1.19
C LEU A 73 -3.22 4.88 -2.46
N LYS A 74 -3.06 6.21 -2.30
CA LYS A 74 -2.92 7.12 -3.45
C LYS A 74 -1.68 6.78 -4.27
N ILE A 75 -0.54 6.53 -3.63
CA ILE A 75 0.68 6.09 -4.32
C ILE A 75 0.43 4.80 -5.10
N CYS A 76 -0.17 3.79 -4.47
CA CYS A 76 -0.53 2.50 -5.09
C CYS A 76 -1.45 2.68 -6.30
N TYR A 77 -2.45 3.55 -6.20
CA TYR A 77 -3.34 3.85 -7.30
C TYR A 77 -2.60 4.40 -8.53
N PHE A 78 -1.56 5.21 -8.31
CA PHE A 78 -0.70 5.67 -9.41
C PHE A 78 0.24 4.60 -9.96
N LEU A 79 0.66 3.65 -9.12
CA LEU A 79 1.55 2.55 -9.51
C LEU A 79 0.84 1.52 -10.39
N LYS A 80 -0.48 1.34 -10.26
CA LYS A 80 -1.26 0.39 -11.09
C LYS A 80 -1.08 0.63 -12.60
N GLU A 81 -0.87 1.87 -13.03
CA GLU A 81 -0.63 2.22 -14.44
C GLU A 81 0.84 2.14 -14.87
N LYS A 82 1.78 1.93 -13.94
CA LYS A 82 3.23 1.96 -14.24
C LYS A 82 3.74 0.67 -14.85
N ARG A 83 3.03 -0.46 -14.74
CA ARG A 83 3.42 -1.76 -15.36
C ARG A 83 3.74 -1.64 -16.85
N LYS A 84 3.05 -0.74 -17.57
CA LYS A 84 3.19 -0.55 -19.02
C LYS A 84 4.54 0.08 -19.42
N LYS A 85 5.23 0.71 -18.46
CA LYS A 85 6.43 1.52 -18.69
C LYS A 85 7.63 1.08 -17.85
N TRP A 86 7.37 0.39 -16.74
CA TRP A 86 8.37 0.01 -15.76
C TRP A 86 8.25 -1.47 -15.46
N LYS A 87 9.41 -2.12 -15.31
CA LYS A 87 9.56 -3.48 -14.81
C LYS A 87 10.38 -3.44 -13.52
N VAL A 88 10.13 -4.37 -12.62
CA VAL A 88 10.96 -4.55 -11.41
C VAL A 88 12.21 -5.31 -11.82
N VAL A 89 13.36 -4.93 -11.26
CA VAL A 89 14.63 -5.65 -11.51
C VAL A 89 14.50 -7.09 -10.98
N ALA A 90 15.12 -8.03 -11.69
CA ALA A 90 15.11 -9.43 -11.27
C ALA A 90 15.75 -9.59 -9.87
N PRO A 91 15.27 -10.54 -9.04
CA PRO A 91 15.80 -10.76 -7.71
C PRO A 91 17.29 -11.15 -7.75
N LEU A 92 18.11 -10.51 -6.90
CA LEU A 92 19.53 -10.81 -6.73
C LEU A 92 19.79 -12.01 -5.80
N ARG A 93 18.80 -12.45 -4.99
CA ARG A 93 18.91 -13.51 -3.98
C ARG A 93 17.82 -14.58 -4.13
N SER A 94 18.09 -15.77 -3.57
CA SER A 94 17.28 -16.99 -3.74
C SER A 94 15.82 -16.82 -3.29
N GLU A 95 14.95 -17.62 -3.89
CA GLU A 95 13.49 -17.68 -3.74
C GLU A 95 12.98 -17.85 -2.28
N THR A 96 13.87 -18.12 -1.32
CA THR A 96 13.50 -18.40 0.08
C THR A 96 12.81 -17.24 0.82
N VAL A 97 13.05 -15.98 0.41
CA VAL A 97 12.40 -14.80 1.02
C VAL A 97 10.92 -14.67 0.63
N PHE A 98 10.51 -15.25 -0.52
CA PHE A 98 9.13 -15.17 -1.01
C PHE A 98 8.11 -15.73 -0.01
N HIS A 99 8.47 -16.78 0.73
CA HIS A 99 7.57 -17.48 1.67
C HIS A 99 7.11 -16.64 2.86
N LEU A 100 7.73 -15.47 3.09
CA LEU A 100 7.36 -14.55 4.17
C LEU A 100 6.43 -13.42 3.70
N SER A 101 6.17 -13.33 2.39
CA SER A 101 5.27 -12.32 1.82
C SER A 101 3.85 -12.86 1.69
N SER A 102 2.87 -11.95 1.66
CA SER A 102 1.47 -12.28 1.34
C SER A 102 1.19 -12.45 -0.16
N LEU A 103 2.23 -12.33 -1.00
CA LEU A 103 2.11 -12.32 -2.45
C LEU A 103 2.02 -13.74 -3.02
N THR A 104 1.29 -13.90 -4.11
CA THR A 104 1.43 -15.10 -4.95
C THR A 104 2.74 -15.08 -5.73
N LYS A 105 3.15 -16.21 -6.32
CA LYS A 105 4.37 -16.26 -7.15
C LYS A 105 4.33 -15.26 -8.30
N GLU A 106 3.19 -15.18 -8.98
CA GLU A 106 2.94 -14.20 -10.04
C GLU A 106 3.10 -12.76 -9.53
N GLU A 107 2.53 -12.45 -8.36
CA GLU A 107 2.60 -11.13 -7.74
C GLU A 107 4.03 -10.79 -7.27
N TYR A 108 4.82 -11.78 -6.83
CA TYR A 108 6.21 -11.58 -6.44
C TYR A 108 7.15 -11.36 -7.64
N GLU A 109 6.86 -12.00 -8.78
CA GLU A 109 7.58 -11.75 -10.03
C GLU A 109 7.22 -10.38 -10.61
N ASN A 110 5.94 -9.99 -10.51
CA ASN A 110 5.45 -8.70 -10.99
C ASN A 110 4.52 -8.00 -9.97
N PRO A 111 5.09 -7.26 -8.99
CA PRO A 111 4.32 -6.64 -7.91
C PRO A 111 3.36 -5.54 -8.38
N PHE A 112 3.50 -5.02 -9.61
CA PHE A 112 2.52 -4.07 -10.13
C PHE A 112 1.13 -4.67 -10.33
N ILE A 113 1.03 -6.00 -10.51
CA ILE A 113 -0.25 -6.71 -10.67
C ILE A 113 -1.09 -6.60 -9.39
N VAL A 114 -0.46 -6.55 -8.21
CA VAL A 114 -1.15 -6.43 -6.92
C VAL A 114 -2.01 -5.18 -6.88
N PHE A 115 -1.46 -4.03 -7.30
CA PHE A 115 -2.21 -2.77 -7.33
C PHE A 115 -3.39 -2.84 -8.29
N GLN A 116 -3.23 -3.52 -9.42
CA GLN A 116 -4.30 -3.62 -10.41
C GLN A 116 -5.44 -4.49 -9.91
N LYS A 117 -5.14 -5.71 -9.44
CA LYS A 117 -6.13 -6.61 -8.85
C LYS A 117 -6.90 -5.91 -7.72
N ALA A 118 -6.18 -5.22 -6.85
CA ALA A 118 -6.81 -4.49 -5.75
C ALA A 118 -7.75 -3.37 -6.22
N PHE A 119 -7.37 -2.58 -7.22
CA PHE A 119 -8.21 -1.48 -7.73
C PHE A 119 -9.23 -1.90 -8.80
N GLU A 120 -9.19 -3.17 -9.24
CA GLU A 120 -10.25 -3.83 -10.00
C GLU A 120 -11.31 -4.39 -9.06
N GLU A 121 -10.90 -4.91 -7.90
CA GLU A 121 -11.81 -5.42 -6.86
C GLU A 121 -12.49 -4.29 -6.06
N ARG A 122 -11.74 -3.24 -5.69
CA ARG A 122 -12.23 -2.13 -4.85
C ARG A 122 -11.83 -0.78 -5.41
N THR A 123 -12.74 0.19 -5.41
CA THR A 123 -12.40 1.55 -5.84
C THR A 123 -11.53 2.27 -4.79
N PRO A 124 -10.79 3.32 -5.17
CA PRO A 124 -10.08 4.16 -4.20
C PRO A 124 -10.98 4.68 -3.08
N GLU A 125 -12.23 5.05 -3.41
CA GLU A 125 -13.22 5.54 -2.46
C GLU A 125 -13.65 4.45 -1.48
N GLU A 126 -13.78 3.20 -1.92
CA GLU A 126 -14.04 2.06 -1.03
C GLU A 126 -12.87 1.81 -0.07
N PHE A 127 -11.63 1.91 -0.54
CA PHE A 127 -10.47 1.83 0.34
C PHE A 127 -10.40 3.00 1.35
N GLU A 128 -10.72 4.23 0.92
CA GLU A 128 -10.79 5.37 1.83
C GLU A 128 -11.90 5.20 2.87
N SER A 129 -13.06 4.68 2.46
CA SER A 129 -14.18 4.34 3.35
C SER A 129 -13.78 3.27 4.36
N PHE A 130 -13.05 2.24 3.93
CA PHE A 130 -12.49 1.22 4.81
C PHE A 130 -11.56 1.82 5.87
N LEU A 131 -10.62 2.68 5.47
CA LEU A 131 -9.70 3.31 6.42
C LEU A 131 -10.42 4.22 7.41
N TYR A 132 -11.44 4.96 6.95
CA TYR A 132 -12.24 5.81 7.82
C TYR A 132 -13.00 4.98 8.86
N GLN A 133 -13.58 3.85 8.44
CA GLN A 133 -14.27 2.92 9.34
C GLN A 133 -13.31 2.36 10.39
N ILE A 134 -12.11 1.91 10.00
CA ILE A 134 -11.10 1.46 10.98
C ILE A 134 -10.78 2.58 11.96
N LEU A 135 -10.53 3.80 11.47
CA LEU A 135 -10.21 4.94 12.31
C LEU A 135 -11.33 5.25 13.31
N GLU A 136 -12.58 5.29 12.85
CA GLU A 136 -13.75 5.53 13.71
C GLU A 136 -13.86 4.46 14.80
N LEU A 137 -13.78 3.18 14.41
CA LEU A 137 -13.98 2.05 15.31
C LEU A 137 -12.84 1.91 16.33
N THR A 138 -11.60 2.13 15.90
CA THR A 138 -10.43 2.07 16.79
C THR A 138 -10.40 3.21 17.81
N LEU A 139 -11.03 4.34 17.52
CA LEU A 139 -11.14 5.48 18.44
C LEU A 139 -12.43 5.47 19.26
N SER A 140 -13.32 4.50 19.03
CA SER A 140 -14.57 4.34 19.75
C SER A 140 -14.41 3.39 20.95
N PRO A 141 -15.00 3.70 22.12
CA PRO A 141 -15.11 2.75 23.23
C PRO A 141 -16.24 1.72 23.03
N HIS A 142 -17.00 1.82 21.95
CA HIS A 142 -18.16 0.98 21.67
C HIS A 142 -17.89 0.02 20.51
N VAL A 143 -18.36 -1.23 20.64
CA VAL A 143 -18.42 -2.15 19.50
C VAL A 143 -19.47 -1.63 18.54
N ALA A 144 -19.10 -1.42 17.28
CA ALA A 144 -20.10 -1.18 16.25
C ALA A 144 -20.61 -2.51 15.69
N ASP A 145 -21.91 -2.60 15.48
CA ASP A 145 -22.51 -3.60 14.59
C ASP A 145 -22.18 -3.17 13.16
N SER A 146 -21.03 -3.59 12.67
CA SER A 146 -20.59 -3.34 11.31
C SER A 146 -20.59 -4.64 10.53
N ASP A 147 -21.65 -4.87 9.76
CA ASP A 147 -21.71 -5.92 8.72
C ASP A 147 -20.79 -5.61 7.52
N ARG A 148 -20.04 -4.50 7.55
CA ARG A 148 -19.18 -4.07 6.45
C ARG A 148 -17.90 -4.89 6.41
N ASP A 149 -17.53 -5.31 5.21
CA ASP A 149 -16.34 -6.09 4.94
C ASP A 149 -15.05 -5.24 5.09
N VAL A 150 -14.43 -5.35 6.26
CA VAL A 150 -13.09 -4.79 6.52
C VAL A 150 -11.97 -5.76 6.16
N THR A 151 -12.27 -7.04 5.99
CA THR A 151 -11.27 -8.10 5.78
C THR A 151 -10.68 -8.03 4.37
N THR A 152 -11.52 -7.93 3.34
CA THR A 152 -11.06 -7.86 1.95
C THR A 152 -10.14 -6.67 1.70
N PRO A 153 -10.53 -5.41 2.01
CA PRO A 153 -9.64 -4.27 1.81
C PRO A 153 -8.36 -4.37 2.67
N TYR A 154 -8.44 -4.90 3.89
CA TYR A 154 -7.25 -5.18 4.71
C TYR A 154 -6.26 -6.13 4.01
N ILE A 155 -6.74 -7.26 3.48
CA ILE A 155 -5.89 -8.23 2.75
C ILE A 155 -5.19 -7.55 1.57
N TYR A 156 -5.91 -6.73 0.80
CA TYR A 156 -5.29 -5.99 -0.31
C TYR A 156 -4.26 -4.98 0.17
N VAL A 157 -4.51 -4.25 1.26
CA VAL A 157 -3.51 -3.30 1.80
C VAL A 157 -2.24 -4.04 2.24
N ILE A 158 -2.36 -5.19 2.91
CA ILE A 158 -1.20 -6.01 3.30
C ILE A 158 -0.40 -6.46 2.06
N LYS A 159 -1.08 -6.92 1.01
CA LYS A 159 -0.43 -7.27 -0.26
C LYS A 159 0.23 -6.07 -0.92
N MET A 160 -0.42 -4.91 -0.92
CA MET A 160 0.16 -3.68 -1.49
C MET A 160 1.43 -3.27 -0.75
N LEU A 161 1.46 -3.41 0.58
CA LEU A 161 2.65 -3.13 1.39
C LEU A 161 3.81 -4.03 0.98
N ASP A 162 3.58 -5.35 0.88
CA ASP A 162 4.59 -6.30 0.39
C ASP A 162 5.07 -5.98 -1.04
N ALA A 163 4.14 -5.66 -1.94
CA ALA A 163 4.47 -5.30 -3.31
C ALA A 163 5.30 -4.03 -3.40
N ALA A 164 4.99 -3.02 -2.57
CA ALA A 164 5.72 -1.75 -2.53
C ALA A 164 7.12 -1.92 -1.92
N GLU A 165 7.26 -2.71 -0.85
CA GLU A 165 8.55 -3.13 -0.29
C GLU A 165 9.43 -3.74 -1.38
N LEU A 166 8.86 -4.70 -2.11
CA LEU A 166 9.58 -5.45 -3.14
C LEU A 166 10.05 -4.55 -4.29
N ILE A 167 9.20 -3.59 -4.70
CA ILE A 167 9.55 -2.58 -5.69
C ILE A 167 10.68 -1.68 -5.19
N ARG A 168 10.66 -1.28 -3.91
CA ARG A 168 11.70 -0.47 -3.28
C ARG A 168 13.03 -1.23 -3.24
N GLU A 169 13.02 -2.46 -2.75
CA GLU A 169 14.22 -3.28 -2.55
C GLU A 169 14.90 -3.66 -3.86
N ARG A 170 14.13 -4.10 -4.86
CA ARG A 170 14.69 -4.52 -6.15
C ARG A 170 14.98 -3.34 -7.07
N GLY A 171 14.26 -2.24 -6.88
CA GLY A 171 14.29 -1.12 -7.82
C GLY A 171 13.53 -1.42 -9.11
N VAL A 172 13.46 -0.39 -9.97
CA VAL A 172 12.67 -0.41 -11.22
C VAL A 172 13.46 0.09 -12.40
N GLU A 173 13.19 -0.50 -13.56
CA GLU A 173 13.77 -0.14 -14.84
C GLU A 173 12.69 0.25 -15.85
N LYS A 174 13.00 1.20 -16.73
CA LYS A 174 12.12 1.49 -17.86
C LYS A 174 12.18 0.36 -18.87
N ILE A 175 11.02 -0.12 -19.31
CA ILE A 175 10.91 -1.09 -20.40
C ILE A 175 11.44 -0.43 -21.68
N ARG A 176 12.51 -0.98 -22.25
CA ARG A 176 13.08 -0.49 -23.52
C ARG A 176 12.25 -1.06 -24.68
N LYS A 177 12.23 -0.37 -25.83
CA LYS A 177 11.45 -0.82 -27.02
C LYS A 177 11.86 -2.22 -27.51
N LEU A 178 13.10 -2.65 -27.26
CA LEU A 178 13.60 -3.96 -27.66
C LEU A 178 12.97 -5.10 -26.83
N ASP A 179 12.71 -4.86 -25.54
CA ASP A 179 12.12 -5.85 -24.61
C ASP A 179 10.68 -6.20 -24.97
N LYS A 180 9.97 -5.33 -25.72
CA LYS A 180 8.59 -5.58 -26.17
C LYS A 180 8.50 -6.58 -27.32
N VAL A 181 9.57 -6.79 -28.06
CA VAL A 181 9.58 -7.70 -29.22
C VAL A 181 9.67 -9.15 -28.76
N VAL A 182 10.38 -9.40 -27.66
CA VAL A 182 10.59 -10.75 -27.11
C VAL A 182 9.31 -11.31 -26.47
N SER A 183 8.51 -10.46 -25.81
CA SER A 183 7.26 -10.87 -25.13
C SER A 183 6.07 -11.15 -26.05
N VAL A 184 6.21 -11.00 -27.38
CA VAL A 184 5.14 -11.28 -28.37
C VAL A 184 5.44 -12.56 -29.14
N THR A 185 6.61 -13.17 -28.92
CA THR A 185 7.10 -14.36 -29.61
C THR A 185 7.14 -15.63 -28.76
N GLU A 186 6.59 -15.60 -27.54
CA GLU A 186 6.39 -16.79 -26.69
C GLU A 186 4.89 -17.05 -26.44
#